data_AF-A0A357K3Z0-F1
#
_entry.id   AF-A0A357K3Z0-F1
#
_cell.length_a   1.000
_cell.length_b   1.000
_cell.length_c   1.000
_cell.angle_alpha   90.00
_cell.angle_beta   90.00
_cell.angle_gamma   90.00
#
_symmetry.space_group_name_H-M   'P 1'
#
loop_
_entity.id
_entity.type
_entity.pdbx_description
1 polymer ?
#
loop_
_entity_poly.entity_id
_entity_poly.type
_entity_poly.pdbx_seq_one_letter_code
_entity_poly.pdbx_strand_id
1 'polypeptide(L)' 'MAWMGGVGLPFVLVFTKVDKLNKAERAAFLPAYEQVMLRQWHKMPPLFVTSGNTGEGREEVLRFIASTNGLYQP' A
#
# COMPACT_ATOMS: atom_id res chain seq x y z
N MET A 1 -7.91 9.85 0.94
CA MET A 1 -6.71 9.92 0.08
C MET A 1 -6.52 11.31 -0.51
N ALA A 2 -7.49 11.85 -1.27
CA ALA A 2 -7.36 13.15 -1.96
C ALA A 2 -6.99 14.31 -1.03
N TRP A 3 -7.60 14.36 0.17
CA TRP A 3 -7.24 15.36 1.17
C TRP A 3 -5.77 15.28 1.59
N MET A 4 -5.26 14.08 1.92
CA MET A 4 -3.85 13.87 2.30
C MET A 4 -2.91 14.34 1.19
N GLY A 5 -3.24 14.04 -0.07
CA GLY A 5 -2.49 14.55 -1.23
C GLY A 5 -2.57 16.07 -1.37
N GLY A 6 -3.74 16.67 -1.15
CA GLY A 6 -3.95 18.12 -1.23
C GLY A 6 -3.21 18.91 -0.15
N VAL A 7 -3.03 18.34 1.04
CA VAL A 7 -2.27 18.97 2.13
C VAL A 7 -0.80 18.52 2.20
N GLY A 8 -0.35 17.68 1.25
CA GLY A 8 1.02 17.20 1.20
C GLY A 8 1.41 16.21 2.32
N LEU A 9 0.43 15.57 2.96
CA LEU A 9 0.70 14.56 3.99
C LEU A 9 1.22 13.27 3.33
N PRO A 10 2.43 12.79 3.67
CA PRO A 10 2.92 11.50 3.17
C PRO A 10 2.08 10.35 3.70
N PHE A 11 1.71 9.41 2.82
CA PHE A 11 0.98 8.21 3.21
C PHE A 11 1.36 7.04 2.29
N VAL A 12 1.06 5.83 2.77
CA VAL A 12 1.21 4.58 2.02
C VAL A 12 -0.10 3.80 2.05
N LEU A 13 -0.31 2.94 1.06
CA LEU A 13 -1.45 2.03 1.01
C LEU A 13 -1.07 0.65 1.51
N VAL A 14 -1.94 0.04 2.32
CA VAL A 14 -1.77 -1.35 2.76
C VAL A 14 -3.02 -2.13 2.39
N PHE A 15 -2.93 -2.96 1.36
CA PHE A 15 -3.97 -3.94 1.05
C PHE A 15 -3.85 -5.09 2.05
N THR A 16 -4.92 -5.35 2.79
CA THR A 16 -4.94 -6.38 3.83
C THR A 16 -5.73 -7.60 3.40
N LYS A 17 -5.56 -8.70 4.14
CA LYS A 17 -6.35 -9.94 4.02
C LYS A 17 -6.27 -10.59 2.62
N VAL A 18 -5.13 -10.51 1.95
CA VAL A 18 -4.98 -11.14 0.63
C VAL A 18 -5.08 -12.66 0.65
N ASP A 19 -4.97 -13.29 1.83
CA ASP A 19 -5.33 -14.68 2.08
C ASP A 19 -6.76 -15.04 1.68
N LYS A 20 -7.68 -14.06 1.64
CA LYS A 20 -9.06 -14.28 1.19
C LYS A 20 -9.22 -14.33 -0.33
N LEU A 21 -8.21 -13.92 -1.08
CA LEU A 21 -8.26 -13.88 -2.54
C LEU A 21 -7.66 -15.17 -3.13
N ASN A 22 -8.36 -15.74 -4.10
CA ASN A 22 -7.83 -16.82 -4.91
C ASN A 22 -6.75 -16.30 -5.88
N LYS A 23 -6.05 -17.21 -6.58
CA LYS A 23 -4.93 -16.86 -7.46
C LYS A 23 -5.32 -15.86 -8.57
N ALA A 24 -6.51 -16.01 -9.16
CA ALA A 24 -6.98 -15.12 -10.22
C ALA A 24 -7.35 -13.73 -9.66
N GLU A 25 -8.06 -13.70 -8.53
CA GLU A 25 -8.41 -12.46 -7.83
C GLU A 25 -7.18 -11.68 -7.39
N ARG A 26 -6.16 -12.37 -6.86
CA ARG A 26 -4.87 -11.77 -6.48
C ARG A 26 -4.15 -11.12 -7.67
N ALA A 27 -4.17 -11.78 -8.83
CA ALA A 27 -3.55 -11.24 -10.04
C ALA A 27 -4.32 -10.04 -10.60
N ALA A 28 -5.65 -9.99 -10.40
CA ALA A 28 -6.51 -8.99 -11.00
C ALA A 28 -6.74 -7.74 -10.12
N PHE A 29 -6.76 -7.87 -8.79
CA PHE A 29 -7.24 -6.78 -7.93
C PHE A 29 -6.33 -5.54 -7.98
N LEU A 30 -5.00 -5.73 -7.97
CA LEU A 30 -4.06 -4.61 -7.91
C LEU A 30 -4.11 -3.80 -9.22
N PRO A 31 -3.98 -4.39 -10.41
CA PRO A 31 -4.16 -3.65 -11.67
C PRO A 31 -5.53 -2.97 -11.78
N ALA A 32 -6.60 -3.62 -11.35
CA ALA A 32 -7.94 -3.03 -11.38
C ALA A 32 -8.05 -1.81 -10.46
N TYR A 33 -7.46 -1.89 -9.26
CA TYR A 33 -7.45 -0.78 -8.31
C TYR A 33 -6.59 0.40 -8.83
N GLU A 34 -5.41 0.10 -9.38
CA GLU A 34 -4.52 1.09 -10.00
C GLU A 34 -5.22 1.85 -11.13
N GLN A 35 -5.92 1.15 -12.03
CA GLN A 35 -6.66 1.79 -13.12
C GLN A 35 -7.69 2.81 -12.63
N VAL A 36 -8.39 2.52 -11.52
CA VAL A 36 -9.38 3.45 -10.95
C VAL A 36 -8.67 4.63 -10.27
N MET A 37 -7.62 4.36 -9.50
CA MET A 37 -6.83 5.39 -8.82
C MET A 37 -6.20 6.38 -9.79
N LEU A 38 -5.64 5.89 -10.90
CA LEU A 38 -4.95 6.71 -11.90
C LEU A 38 -5.89 7.65 -12.68
N ARG A 39 -7.21 7.51 -12.54
CA ARG A 39 -8.18 8.50 -13.05
C ARG A 39 -8.09 9.84 -12.31
N GLN A 40 -7.70 9.81 -11.04
CA GLN A 40 -7.59 10.99 -10.19
C GLN A 40 -6.13 11.31 -9.80
N TRP A 41 -5.25 10.31 -9.78
CA TRP A 41 -3.86 10.44 -9.33
C TRP A 41 -2.89 10.30 -10.51
N HIS A 42 -1.86 11.15 -10.55
CA HIS A 42 -0.81 11.05 -11.57
C HIS A 42 0.03 9.77 -11.44
N LYS A 43 0.26 9.33 -10.20
CA LYS A 43 0.98 8.10 -9.88
C LYS A 43 0.40 7.45 -8.63
N MET A 44 0.61 6.15 -8.50
CA MET A 44 0.27 5.43 -7.28
C MET A 44 1.17 5.86 -6.11
N PRO A 45 0.61 6.02 -4.91
CA PRO A 45 1.41 6.12 -3.69
C PRO A 45 2.15 4.78 -3.44
N PRO A 46 3.20 4.76 -2.59
CA PRO A 46 3.80 3.51 -2.17
C PRO A 46 2.73 2.60 -1.55
N LEU A 47 2.79 1.30 -1.88
CA LEU A 47 1.79 0.33 -1.45
C LEU A 47 2.41 -0.98 -1.01
N PHE A 48 1.68 -1.68 -0.15
CA PHE A 48 2.03 -3.02 0.35
C PHE A 48 0.82 -3.93 0.22
N VAL A 49 1.09 -5.18 -0.15
CA VAL A 49 0.07 -6.24 -0.23
C VAL A 49 0.35 -7.21 0.92
N THR A 50 -0.61 -7.38 1.82
CA THR A 50 -0.37 -8.01 3.12
C THR A 50 -1.49 -8.96 3.55
N SER A 51 -1.13 -9.91 4.41
CA SER A 51 -2.06 -10.79 5.13
C SER A 51 -1.61 -10.94 6.58
N GLY A 52 -2.47 -10.52 7.51
CA GLY A 52 -2.20 -10.69 8.93
C GLY A 52 -2.23 -12.16 9.38
N ASN A 53 -2.96 -13.02 8.65
CA ASN A 53 -3.08 -14.44 8.99
C ASN A 53 -1.87 -15.25 8.53
N THR A 54 -1.31 -14.93 7.35
CA THR A 54 -0.19 -15.69 6.76
C THR A 54 1.17 -15.03 7.00
N GLY A 55 1.19 -13.76 7.40
CA GLY A 55 2.42 -12.97 7.53
C GLY A 55 2.94 -12.41 6.20
N GLU A 56 2.24 -12.63 5.09
CA GLU A 56 2.60 -12.05 3.78
C GLU A 56 2.71 -10.52 3.87
N GLY A 57 3.79 -9.95 3.32
CA GLY A 57 4.05 -8.52 3.28
C GLY A 57 4.52 -7.90 4.60
N ARG A 58 4.63 -8.68 5.69
CA ARG A 58 5.05 -8.18 7.01
C ARG A 58 6.45 -7.57 6.97
N GLU A 59 7.41 -8.27 6.40
CA GLU A 59 8.81 -7.86 6.43
C GLU A 59 9.03 -6.61 5.58
N GLU A 60 8.33 -6.47 4.46
CA GLU A 60 8.34 -5.28 3.61
C GLU A 60 7.83 -4.06 4.37
N VAL A 61 6.71 -4.20 5.09
CA VAL A 61 6.14 -3.11 5.91
C VAL A 61 7.06 -2.75 7.06
N LEU A 62 7.60 -3.73 7.79
CA LEU A 62 8.51 -3.48 8.91
C LEU A 62 9.80 -2.79 8.46
N ARG A 63 10.39 -3.22 7.33
CA ARG A 63 11.56 -2.56 6.75
C ARG A 63 11.25 -1.11 6.37
N PHE A 64 10.09 -0.86 5.76
CA PHE A 64 9.67 0.50 5.40
C PHE A 64 9.48 1.41 6.63
N ILE A 65 8.87 0.89 7.69
CA ILE A 65 8.70 1.62 8.96
C ILE A 65 10.08 1.93 9.56
N ALA A 66 10.97 0.94 9.62
CA ALA A 66 12.32 1.11 10.15
C ALA A 66 13.11 2.18 9.38
N SER A 67 13.07 2.16 8.04
CA SER A 67 13.74 3.17 7.23
C SER A 67 13.13 4.56 7.42
N THR A 68 11.80 4.64 7.57
CA THR A 68 11.10 5.92 7.76
C THR A 68 11.40 6.52 9.12
N ASN A 69 11.43 5.70 10.18
CA ASN A 69 11.79 6.15 11.53
C ASN A 69 13.22 6.71 11.58
N GLY A 70 14.14 6.18 10.76
CA GLY A 70 15.50 6.71 10.65
C GLY A 70 15.59 8.11 10.04
N LEU A 71 14.54 8.60 9.36
CA LEU A 71 14.47 9.97 8.82
C LEU A 71 14.08 10.99 9.89
N TYR A 72 13.47 10.53 10.99
CA TYR A 72 13.05 11.41 12.07
C TYR A 72 14.28 11.93 12.83
N GLN A 73 14.45 13.25 12.83
CA GLN A 73 15.41 13.95 13.67
C GLN A 73 14.63 14.72 14.75
N PRO A 74 14.90 14.50 16.04
CA PRO A 74 14.17 15.12 17.15
C PRO A 74 14.44 16.62 17.30
#